data_AF-A0A8T5RJC5-F1
#
_entry.id   AF-A0A8T5RJC5-F1
#
_cell.length_a   1.000
_cell.length_b   1.000
_cell.length_c   1.000
_cell.angle_alpha   90.00
_cell.angle_beta   90.00
_cell.angle_gamma   90.00
#
_symmetry.space_group_name_H-M   'P 1'
#
loop_
_entity.id
_entity.type
_entity.pdbx_description
1 polymer ?
#
loop_
_entity_poly.entity_id
_entity_poly.type
_entity_poly.pdbx_seq_one_letter_code
_entity_poly.pdbx_strand_id
1 'polypeptide(L)'
;MNREIDNRTYLDFLLQSLNVDDLKQICRDFEIKGFSKFKKSELIEFILDSLAEEELKDLLEQKEGDIISNEINTALKKINGEDRESITFIKVINDKNHEIEFKFKGFNWEVGSYLSITPNNINDPDRDCDCRVGSNMGLCNHFWVGVIYSLKKNYFKLSDWSLTILPKDFEKNVENIAIKDGKLINEGAASSLLAKHTRITVYEAEITDIEEKEDDFQGNVTTYYLITLKDIEFGPQLKKKSDYRKEDIENLDELKIRASENLYSSDKFQLGDKITCNGGVNKDRFLGFMLKRVTGLKKL
;
A
#
# COMPACT_ATOMS: atom_id res chain seq x y z
N MET A 1 16.71 18.27 13.45
CA MET A 1 15.42 18.50 12.77
C MET A 1 14.96 19.88 13.17
N ASN A 2 14.44 20.69 12.24
CA ASN A 2 14.05 22.09 12.50
C ASN A 2 12.53 22.24 12.25
N ARG A 3 11.72 21.40 12.93
CA ARG A 3 10.26 21.40 12.82
C ARG A 3 9.72 22.68 13.48
N GLU A 4 8.88 23.44 12.80
CA GLU A 4 8.28 24.66 13.35
C GLU A 4 7.10 24.36 14.28
N ILE A 5 6.45 23.20 14.10
CA ILE A 5 5.35 22.72 14.93
C ILE A 5 5.91 22.19 16.26
N ASP A 6 5.26 22.54 17.37
CA ASP A 6 5.61 22.05 18.70
C ASP A 6 5.38 20.53 18.83
N ASN A 7 6.11 19.90 19.76
CA ASN A 7 6.11 18.45 19.93
C ASN A 7 4.72 17.89 20.25
N ARG A 8 3.92 18.61 21.05
CA ARG A 8 2.60 18.15 21.46
C ARG A 8 1.64 18.12 20.26
N THR A 9 1.57 19.21 19.50
CA THR A 9 0.75 19.29 18.28
C THR A 9 1.19 18.25 17.26
N TYR A 10 2.50 18.10 17.05
CA TYR A 10 3.01 17.13 16.10
C TYR A 10 2.76 15.67 16.54
N LEU A 11 2.88 15.37 17.84
CA LEU A 11 2.52 14.05 18.38
C LEU A 11 1.04 13.76 18.19
N ASP A 12 0.15 14.73 18.38
CA ASP A 12 -1.28 14.52 18.10
C ASP A 12 -1.46 14.00 16.67
N PHE A 13 -0.85 14.64 15.67
CA PHE A 13 -0.92 14.19 14.27
C PHE A 13 -0.44 12.74 14.08
N LEU A 14 0.65 12.34 14.75
CA LEU A 14 1.19 10.99 14.65
C LEU A 14 0.30 9.95 15.34
N LEU A 15 -0.17 10.26 16.54
CA LEU A 15 -0.97 9.35 17.36
C LEU A 15 -2.34 9.07 16.71
N GLN A 16 -2.84 9.95 15.85
CA GLN A 16 -4.03 9.67 15.03
C GLN A 16 -3.87 8.45 14.12
N SER A 17 -2.65 8.07 13.71
CA SER A 17 -2.42 6.89 12.86
C SER A 17 -2.45 5.57 13.65
N LEU A 18 -2.32 5.60 14.98
CA LEU A 18 -2.25 4.42 15.83
C LEU A 18 -3.62 3.81 16.15
N ASN A 19 -3.64 2.50 16.43
CA ASN A 19 -4.83 1.85 16.97
C ASN A 19 -4.91 1.97 18.51
N VAL A 20 -6.02 1.54 19.12
CA VAL A 20 -6.21 1.66 20.59
C VAL A 20 -5.18 0.85 21.38
N ASP A 21 -4.77 -0.31 20.88
CA ASP A 21 -3.82 -1.18 21.57
C ASP A 21 -2.40 -0.61 21.52
N ASP A 22 -2.00 0.00 20.40
CA ASP A 22 -0.74 0.73 20.27
C ASP A 22 -0.68 1.91 21.24
N LEU A 23 -1.76 2.70 21.32
CA LEU A 23 -1.85 3.83 22.26
C LEU A 23 -1.81 3.35 23.71
N LYS A 24 -2.50 2.25 24.04
CA LYS A 24 -2.41 1.63 25.37
C LYS A 24 -1.01 1.10 25.65
N GLN A 25 -0.27 0.66 24.63
CA GLN A 25 1.11 0.24 24.78
C GLN A 25 2.00 1.43 25.13
N ILE A 26 1.82 2.58 24.48
CA ILE A 26 2.52 3.83 24.85
C ILE A 26 2.25 4.17 26.33
N CYS A 27 0.99 4.11 26.78
CA CYS A 27 0.69 4.34 28.20
C CYS A 27 1.44 3.38 29.14
N ARG A 28 1.64 2.12 28.74
CA ARG A 28 2.41 1.14 29.53
C ARG A 28 3.91 1.45 29.52
N ASP A 29 4.45 1.79 28.35
CA ASP A 29 5.87 2.08 28.13
C ASP A 29 6.31 3.30 28.98
N PHE A 30 5.44 4.29 29.15
CA PHE A 30 5.66 5.50 29.95
C PHE A 30 5.05 5.43 31.37
N GLU A 31 4.68 4.25 31.85
CA GLU A 31 4.13 4.03 33.20
C GLU A 31 2.88 4.87 33.56
N ILE A 32 2.14 5.36 32.56
CA ILE A 32 0.90 6.13 32.72
C ILE A 32 -0.18 5.20 33.28
N LYS A 33 -0.94 5.65 34.29
CA LYS A 33 -1.99 4.84 34.95
C LYS A 33 -3.40 5.38 34.68
N GLY A 34 -4.41 4.52 34.82
CA GLY A 34 -5.83 4.94 34.75
C GLY A 34 -6.41 5.08 33.34
N PHE A 35 -5.68 4.64 32.31
CA PHE A 35 -6.04 4.82 30.90
C PHE A 35 -7.03 3.79 30.34
N SER A 36 -7.31 2.70 31.06
CA SER A 36 -8.06 1.54 30.53
C SER A 36 -9.49 1.84 30.06
N LYS A 37 -10.10 2.90 30.62
CA LYS A 37 -11.48 3.33 30.33
C LYS A 37 -11.60 4.21 29.08
N PHE A 38 -10.50 4.76 28.57
CA PHE A 38 -10.54 5.75 27.50
C PHE A 38 -10.70 5.13 26.13
N LYS A 39 -11.47 5.81 25.28
CA LYS A 39 -11.58 5.56 23.84
C LYS A 39 -10.39 6.20 23.11
N LYS A 40 -10.22 5.90 21.82
CA LYS A 40 -9.06 6.35 21.03
C LYS A 40 -8.75 7.85 21.18
N SER A 41 -9.71 8.73 20.93
CA SER A 41 -9.49 10.18 20.99
C SER A 41 -9.12 10.64 22.41
N GLU A 42 -9.87 10.18 23.41
CA GLU A 42 -9.61 10.46 24.82
C GLU A 42 -8.23 9.94 25.26
N LEU A 43 -7.78 8.81 24.71
CA LEU A 43 -6.50 8.20 25.02
C LEU A 43 -5.34 9.00 24.45
N ILE A 44 -5.50 9.57 23.24
CA ILE A 44 -4.51 10.47 22.64
C ILE A 44 -4.35 11.72 23.51
N GLU A 45 -5.47 12.40 23.81
CA GLU A 45 -5.48 13.57 24.70
C GLU A 45 -4.85 13.24 26.06
N PHE A 46 -5.23 12.10 26.65
CA PHE A 46 -4.71 11.67 27.93
C PHE A 46 -3.20 11.40 27.93
N ILE A 47 -2.65 10.82 26.86
CA ILE A 47 -1.20 10.64 26.70
C ILE A 47 -0.52 12.00 26.65
N LEU A 48 -1.00 12.91 25.80
CA LEU A 48 -0.41 14.23 25.64
C LEU A 48 -0.44 15.06 26.93
N ASP A 49 -1.49 14.91 27.75
CA ASP A 49 -1.65 15.61 29.03
C ASP A 49 -0.86 14.99 30.18
N SER A 50 -0.53 13.70 30.07
CA SER A 50 0.15 12.96 31.15
C SER A 50 1.67 13.06 31.08
N LEU A 51 2.23 13.37 29.91
CA LEU A 51 3.67 13.39 29.67
C LEU A 51 4.23 14.81 29.80
N ALA A 52 5.40 14.93 30.43
CA ALA A 52 6.19 16.16 30.42
C ALA A 52 6.87 16.37 29.05
N GLU A 53 7.36 17.58 28.78
CA GLU A 53 7.98 17.93 27.49
C GLU A 53 9.14 17.01 27.10
N GLU A 54 10.00 16.63 28.05
CA GLU A 54 11.11 15.70 27.79
C GLU A 54 10.59 14.29 27.44
N GLU A 55 9.49 13.84 28.07
CA GLU A 55 8.89 12.54 27.78
C GLU A 55 8.15 12.54 26.43
N LEU A 56 7.54 13.66 26.06
CA LEU A 56 6.96 13.85 24.72
C LEU A 56 8.06 13.75 23.65
N LYS A 57 9.22 14.34 23.90
CA LYS A 57 10.38 14.22 23.01
C LYS A 57 10.90 12.78 22.92
N ASP A 58 11.01 12.09 24.06
CA ASP A 58 11.41 10.67 24.09
C ASP A 58 10.41 9.79 23.31
N LEU A 59 9.10 10.07 23.44
CA LEU A 59 8.06 9.38 22.68
C LEU A 59 8.21 9.59 21.17
N LEU A 60 8.51 10.81 20.74
CA LEU A 60 8.77 11.14 19.34
C LEU A 60 9.96 10.34 18.80
N GLU A 61 11.09 10.38 19.52
CA GLU A 61 12.31 9.66 19.11
C GLU A 61 12.09 8.15 18.99
N GLN A 62 11.23 7.57 19.83
CA GLN A 62 10.92 6.14 19.83
C GLN A 62 9.93 5.72 18.75
N LYS A 63 8.91 6.53 18.43
CA LYS A 63 7.75 6.08 17.65
C LYS A 63 7.59 6.75 16.28
N GLU A 64 8.16 7.94 16.06
CA GLU A 64 7.96 8.71 14.81
C GLU A 64 8.30 7.86 13.57
N GLY A 65 9.50 7.26 13.56
CA GLY A 65 9.98 6.48 12.41
C GLY A 65 9.05 5.32 12.04
N ASP A 66 8.57 4.57 13.03
CA ASP A 66 7.70 3.41 12.80
C ASP A 66 6.32 3.82 12.27
N ILE A 67 5.72 4.85 12.89
CA ILE A 67 4.40 5.37 12.49
C ILE A 67 4.44 5.85 11.04
N ILE A 68 5.43 6.68 10.70
CA ILE A 68 5.58 7.27 9.38
C ILE A 68 5.89 6.20 8.34
N SER A 69 6.78 5.25 8.64
CA SER A 69 7.08 4.14 7.75
C SER A 69 5.83 3.32 7.41
N ASN A 70 4.97 3.05 8.40
CA ASN A 70 3.76 2.27 8.19
C ASN A 70 2.74 2.98 7.27
N GLU A 71 2.53 4.28 7.46
CA GLU A 71 1.62 5.07 6.62
C GLU A 71 2.16 5.23 5.19
N ILE A 72 3.47 5.46 5.03
CA ILE A 72 4.13 5.50 3.71
C ILE A 72 4.03 4.15 3.00
N ASN A 73 4.32 3.04 3.69
CA ASN A 73 4.21 1.70 3.11
C ASN A 73 2.78 1.40 2.64
N THR A 74 1.78 1.86 3.40
CA THR A 74 0.38 1.73 3.01
C THR A 74 0.05 2.60 1.79
N ALA A 75 0.58 3.82 1.71
CA ALA A 75 0.46 4.67 0.53
C ALA A 75 1.08 4.02 -0.72
N LEU A 76 2.27 3.44 -0.60
CA LEU A 76 2.93 2.70 -1.69
C LEU A 76 2.09 1.51 -2.15
N LYS A 77 1.50 0.74 -1.22
CA LYS A 77 0.57 -0.35 -1.57
C LYS A 77 -0.66 0.17 -2.33
N LYS A 78 -1.20 1.34 -2.00
CA LYS A 78 -2.29 1.95 -2.79
C LYS A 78 -1.86 2.32 -4.19
N ILE A 79 -0.68 2.93 -4.34
CA ILE A 79 -0.10 3.30 -5.65
C ILE A 79 0.15 2.04 -6.49
N ASN A 80 0.69 0.99 -5.88
CA ASN A 80 0.90 -0.30 -6.52
C ASN A 80 -0.41 -1.10 -6.72
N GLY A 81 -1.55 -0.62 -6.22
CA GLY A 81 -2.81 -1.34 -6.33
C GLY A 81 -2.86 -2.66 -5.57
N GLU A 82 -2.06 -2.81 -4.52
CA GLU A 82 -2.03 -3.93 -3.59
C GLU A 82 -2.92 -3.69 -2.36
N ASP A 83 -3.36 -2.44 -2.15
CA ASP A 83 -4.29 -2.09 -1.09
C ASP A 83 -5.75 -2.32 -1.47
N ARG A 84 -6.61 -2.52 -0.44
CA ARG A 84 -8.06 -2.71 -0.58
C ARG A 84 -8.75 -1.49 -1.18
N GLU A 85 -8.17 -0.33 -1.00
CA GLU A 85 -8.64 0.93 -1.54
C GLU A 85 -7.80 1.31 -2.76
N SER A 86 -8.45 1.82 -3.80
CA SER A 86 -7.80 2.22 -5.04
C SER A 86 -7.91 3.73 -5.26
N ILE A 87 -6.86 4.31 -5.83
CA ILE A 87 -6.88 5.70 -6.32
C ILE A 87 -7.76 5.73 -7.56
N THR A 88 -8.89 6.45 -7.50
CA THR A 88 -9.82 6.57 -8.63
C THR A 88 -9.61 7.87 -9.39
N PHE A 89 -9.12 8.91 -8.71
CA PHE A 89 -9.01 10.24 -9.26
C PHE A 89 -7.88 11.02 -8.59
N ILE A 90 -7.13 11.77 -9.40
CA ILE A 90 -6.19 12.81 -8.94
C ILE A 90 -6.41 14.01 -9.86
N LYS A 91 -6.55 15.20 -9.28
CA LYS A 91 -6.72 16.44 -10.04
C LYS A 91 -5.95 17.57 -9.38
N VAL A 92 -5.15 18.26 -10.19
CA VAL A 92 -4.58 19.56 -9.81
C VAL A 92 -5.71 20.60 -9.91
N ILE A 93 -6.08 21.19 -8.78
CA ILE A 93 -7.13 22.22 -8.68
C ILE A 93 -6.53 23.59 -9.01
N ASN A 94 -5.33 23.86 -8.50
CA ASN A 94 -4.60 25.09 -8.74
C ASN A 94 -3.11 24.80 -8.78
N ASP A 95 -2.54 24.84 -9.98
CA ASP A 95 -1.13 24.55 -10.21
C ASP A 95 -0.19 25.61 -9.61
N LYS A 96 -0.64 26.86 -9.41
CA LYS A 96 0.19 27.91 -8.81
C LYS A 96 0.37 27.75 -7.31
N ASN A 97 -0.67 27.26 -6.66
CA ASN A 97 -0.70 27.01 -5.22
C ASN A 97 -0.45 25.53 -4.90
N HIS A 98 -0.07 24.72 -5.91
CA HIS A 98 0.19 23.29 -5.75
C HIS A 98 -0.98 22.51 -5.12
N GLU A 99 -2.22 22.95 -5.36
CA GLU A 99 -3.43 22.37 -4.77
C GLU A 99 -3.86 21.14 -5.55
N ILE A 100 -3.98 20.01 -4.86
CA ILE A 100 -4.34 18.72 -5.45
C ILE A 100 -5.48 18.08 -4.67
N GLU A 101 -6.45 17.54 -5.40
CA GLU A 101 -7.51 16.69 -4.87
C GLU A 101 -7.33 15.24 -5.32
N PHE A 102 -7.63 14.32 -4.40
CA PHE A 102 -7.59 12.88 -4.58
C PHE A 102 -8.96 12.30 -4.25
N LYS A 103 -9.35 11.25 -4.99
CA LYS A 103 -10.41 10.35 -4.55
C LYS A 103 -9.91 8.93 -4.49
N PHE A 104 -10.30 8.27 -3.42
CA PHE A 104 -10.02 6.88 -3.15
C PHE A 104 -11.34 6.13 -3.03
N LYS A 105 -11.34 4.87 -3.48
CA LYS A 105 -12.53 4.02 -3.43
C LYS A 105 -12.18 2.66 -2.83
N GLY A 106 -12.85 2.33 -1.75
CA GLY A 106 -12.85 1.00 -1.15
C GLY A 106 -14.05 0.18 -1.62
N PHE A 107 -14.40 -0.86 -0.88
CA PHE A 107 -15.51 -1.73 -1.25
C PHE A 107 -16.87 -1.03 -1.14
N ASN A 108 -17.12 -0.37 -0.01
CA ASN A 108 -18.39 0.27 0.33
C ASN A 108 -18.21 1.74 0.79
N TRP A 109 -17.05 2.33 0.54
CA TRP A 109 -16.75 3.69 0.97
C TRP A 109 -15.89 4.42 -0.07
N GLU A 110 -15.93 5.75 -0.02
CA GLU A 110 -15.09 6.65 -0.79
C GLU A 110 -14.46 7.65 0.18
N VAL A 111 -13.24 8.09 -0.13
CA VAL A 111 -12.50 9.10 0.65
C VAL A 111 -12.07 10.20 -0.31
N GLY A 112 -12.42 11.45 0.00
CA GLY A 112 -11.80 12.63 -0.57
C GLY A 112 -10.58 13.03 0.25
N SER A 113 -9.54 13.53 -0.42
CA SER A 113 -8.41 14.17 0.24
C SER A 113 -7.91 15.34 -0.58
N TYR A 114 -7.49 16.38 0.11
CA TYR A 114 -6.89 17.59 -0.41
C TYR A 114 -5.49 17.75 0.19
N LEU A 115 -4.56 18.23 -0.62
CA LEU A 115 -3.22 18.59 -0.19
C LEU A 115 -2.69 19.76 -1.01
N SER A 116 -2.04 20.71 -0.34
CA SER A 116 -1.19 21.74 -0.95
C SER A 116 0.14 21.81 -0.22
N ILE A 117 1.24 21.66 -0.97
CA ILE A 117 2.62 21.81 -0.48
C ILE A 117 3.31 22.88 -1.31
N THR A 118 3.69 23.97 -0.67
CA THR A 118 4.40 25.11 -1.23
C THR A 118 5.64 25.39 -0.38
N PRO A 119 6.60 26.20 -0.86
CA PRO A 119 7.74 26.62 -0.05
C PRO A 119 7.35 27.31 1.27
N ASN A 120 6.15 27.91 1.35
CA ASN A 120 5.71 28.66 2.53
C ASN A 120 5.03 27.79 3.58
N ASN A 121 4.50 26.62 3.22
CA ASN A 121 3.77 25.72 4.13
C ASN A 121 4.38 24.30 4.16
N ILE A 122 5.57 24.08 3.61
CA ILE A 122 6.20 22.74 3.59
C ILE A 122 6.45 22.16 5.00
N ASN A 123 6.52 23.04 6.01
CA ASN A 123 6.71 22.68 7.41
C ASN A 123 5.41 22.23 8.09
N ASP A 124 4.26 22.62 7.53
CA ASP A 124 2.91 22.22 7.95
C ASP A 124 1.95 22.36 6.75
N PRO A 125 1.92 21.38 5.83
CA PRO A 125 1.14 21.50 4.61
C PRO A 125 -0.36 21.60 4.86
N ASP A 126 -1.02 22.44 4.06
CA ASP A 126 -2.47 22.52 4.03
C ASP A 126 -3.03 21.18 3.54
N ARG A 127 -3.82 20.54 4.38
CA ARG A 127 -4.34 19.20 4.15
C ARG A 127 -5.74 19.05 4.70
N ASP A 128 -6.54 18.26 4.00
CA ASP A 128 -7.85 17.81 4.47
C ASP A 128 -8.10 16.40 3.92
N CYS A 129 -8.77 15.54 4.70
CA CYS A 129 -9.07 14.19 4.28
C CYS A 129 -10.24 13.62 5.07
N ASP A 130 -11.20 13.05 4.34
CA ASP A 130 -12.43 12.48 4.93
C ASP A 130 -12.17 11.20 5.73
N CYS A 131 -10.95 10.64 5.68
CA CYS A 131 -10.64 9.43 6.42
C CYS A 131 -10.54 9.71 7.92
N ARG A 132 -10.76 8.68 8.75
CA ARG A 132 -10.75 8.81 10.22
C ARG A 132 -9.47 9.45 10.77
N VAL A 133 -8.32 9.19 10.16
CA VAL A 133 -7.03 9.73 10.59
C VAL A 133 -6.88 11.18 10.13
N GLY A 134 -7.11 11.42 8.84
CA GLY A 134 -6.92 12.73 8.21
C GLY A 134 -7.94 13.80 8.66
N SER A 135 -9.17 13.42 8.98
CA SER A 135 -10.19 14.32 9.54
C SER A 135 -9.82 14.86 10.92
N ASN A 136 -8.82 14.24 11.58
CA ASN A 136 -8.21 14.72 12.82
C ASN A 136 -6.78 15.24 12.56
N MET A 137 -6.50 15.74 11.34
CA MET A 137 -5.21 16.30 10.91
C MET A 137 -4.02 15.32 10.89
N GLY A 138 -4.27 14.02 11.10
CA GLY A 138 -3.22 13.01 11.13
C GLY A 138 -2.56 12.74 9.77
N LEU A 139 -1.30 12.30 9.80
CA LEU A 139 -0.49 12.03 8.59
C LEU A 139 -0.82 10.67 7.98
N CYS A 140 -2.06 10.52 7.52
CA CYS A 140 -2.58 9.28 6.95
C CYS A 140 -1.90 8.88 5.63
N ASN A 141 -2.05 7.62 5.24
CA ASN A 141 -1.58 7.10 3.95
C ASN A 141 -2.16 7.86 2.73
N HIS A 142 -3.33 8.48 2.81
CA HIS A 142 -3.84 9.36 1.74
C HIS A 142 -3.00 10.63 1.59
N PHE A 143 -2.62 11.25 2.71
CA PHE A 143 -1.69 12.38 2.74
C PHE A 143 -0.36 11.99 2.09
N TRP A 144 0.17 10.81 2.40
CA TRP A 144 1.43 10.33 1.81
C TRP A 144 1.33 10.03 0.31
N VAL A 145 0.20 9.55 -0.20
CA VAL A 145 -0.04 9.49 -1.66
C VAL A 145 0.06 10.89 -2.27
N GLY A 146 -0.49 11.90 -1.60
CA GLY A 146 -0.38 13.29 -2.02
C GLY A 146 1.04 13.85 -1.98
N VAL A 147 1.80 13.57 -0.92
CA VAL A 147 3.22 13.97 -0.81
C VAL A 147 4.04 13.38 -1.96
N ILE A 148 3.86 12.09 -2.26
CA ILE A 148 4.53 11.43 -3.38
C ILE A 148 4.12 12.07 -4.71
N TYR A 149 2.84 12.37 -4.91
CA TYR A 149 2.38 13.07 -6.11
C TYR A 149 3.03 14.44 -6.28
N SER A 150 3.02 15.26 -5.23
CA SER A 150 3.61 16.60 -5.21
C SER A 150 5.12 16.56 -5.49
N LEU A 151 5.84 15.58 -4.91
CA LEU A 151 7.24 15.35 -5.19
C LEU A 151 7.46 15.04 -6.68
N LYS A 152 6.65 14.15 -7.26
CA LYS A 152 6.73 13.77 -8.68
C LYS A 152 6.27 14.87 -9.64
N LYS A 153 5.49 15.84 -9.16
CA LYS A 153 5.18 17.09 -9.87
C LYS A 153 6.29 18.15 -9.75
N ASN A 154 7.33 17.90 -8.96
CA ASN A 154 8.37 18.88 -8.61
C ASN A 154 7.82 20.13 -7.89
N TYR A 155 6.75 19.99 -7.11
CA TYR A 155 6.21 21.07 -6.28
C TYR A 155 7.12 21.40 -5.08
N PHE A 156 7.98 20.46 -4.68
CA PHE A 156 9.05 20.64 -3.71
C PHE A 156 10.18 19.65 -3.98
N LYS A 157 11.38 19.86 -3.40
CA LYS A 157 12.46 18.86 -3.39
C LYS A 157 12.46 18.12 -2.07
N LEU A 158 12.90 16.86 -2.09
CA LEU A 158 12.99 16.06 -0.87
C LEU A 158 13.86 16.70 0.21
N SER A 159 14.92 17.43 -0.18
CA SER A 159 15.79 18.20 0.72
C SER A 159 15.08 19.32 1.48
N ASP A 160 13.93 19.78 0.97
CA ASP A 160 13.16 20.87 1.54
C ASP A 160 12.15 20.36 2.58
N TRP A 161 11.92 19.03 2.63
CA TRP A 161 10.97 18.42 3.55
C TRP A 161 11.45 18.49 5.00
N SER A 162 10.64 19.09 5.86
CA SER A 162 11.00 19.39 7.26
C SER A 162 9.98 18.90 8.29
N LEU A 163 8.75 18.58 7.87
CA LEU A 163 7.66 18.21 8.79
C LEU A 163 7.95 16.93 9.58
N THR A 164 8.61 15.93 8.98
CA THR A 164 8.83 14.63 9.61
C THR A 164 10.09 13.93 9.11
N ILE A 165 10.64 13.01 9.92
CA ILE A 165 11.72 12.11 9.50
C ILE A 165 11.19 11.11 8.49
N LEU A 166 11.78 11.11 7.30
CA LEU A 166 11.48 10.10 6.28
C LEU A 166 12.31 8.83 6.51
N PRO A 167 11.76 7.64 6.20
CA PRO A 167 12.52 6.40 6.19
C PRO A 167 13.73 6.49 5.25
N LYS A 168 14.85 5.85 5.61
CA LYS A 168 16.11 5.93 4.85
C LYS A 168 15.97 5.44 3.40
N ASP A 169 15.04 4.54 3.16
CA ASP A 169 14.74 3.93 1.86
C ASP A 169 13.63 4.67 1.10
N PHE A 170 13.06 5.76 1.64
CA PHE A 170 11.96 6.49 1.02
C PHE A 170 12.26 6.92 -0.42
N GLU A 171 13.40 7.59 -0.64
CA GLU A 171 13.78 8.12 -1.96
C GLU A 171 13.86 6.99 -3.01
N LYS A 172 14.49 5.87 -2.63
CA LYS A 172 14.60 4.66 -3.46
C LYS A 172 13.23 4.06 -3.75
N ASN A 173 12.36 3.98 -2.75
CA ASN A 173 11.03 3.37 -2.88
C ASN A 173 10.10 4.18 -3.79
N VAL A 174 10.31 5.49 -3.90
CA VAL A 174 9.52 6.35 -4.79
C VAL A 174 10.17 6.58 -6.15
N GLU A 175 11.44 6.20 -6.36
CA GLU A 175 12.22 6.48 -7.58
C GLU A 175 11.45 6.10 -8.87
N ASN A 176 10.96 4.86 -8.94
CA ASN A 176 10.25 4.30 -10.11
C ASN A 176 8.78 4.73 -10.22
N ILE A 177 8.29 5.58 -9.33
CA ILE A 177 6.94 6.13 -9.42
C ILE A 177 6.94 7.32 -10.38
N ALA A 178 6.09 7.26 -11.40
CA ALA A 178 5.91 8.29 -12.41
C ALA A 178 4.45 8.73 -12.50
N ILE A 179 4.23 9.94 -13.04
CA ILE A 179 2.88 10.43 -13.34
C ILE A 179 2.60 10.22 -14.83
N LYS A 180 1.64 9.34 -15.13
CA LYS A 180 1.18 9.02 -16.49
C LYS A 180 -0.32 9.24 -16.59
N ASP A 181 -0.76 10.02 -17.57
CA ASP A 181 -2.18 10.39 -17.74
C ASP A 181 -2.85 10.90 -16.45
N GLY A 182 -2.10 11.67 -15.66
CA GLY A 182 -2.55 12.22 -14.38
C GLY A 182 -2.57 11.24 -13.20
N LYS A 183 -2.14 9.98 -13.38
CA LYS A 183 -2.13 8.94 -12.34
C LYS A 183 -0.71 8.59 -11.89
N LEU A 184 -0.56 8.16 -10.64
CA LEU A 184 0.67 7.56 -10.14
C LEU A 184 0.78 6.12 -10.61
N ILE A 185 1.90 5.77 -11.23
CA ILE A 185 2.24 4.41 -11.66
C ILE A 185 3.63 4.11 -11.15
N ASN A 186 3.79 3.02 -10.41
CA ASN A 186 5.10 2.48 -10.06
C ASN A 186 5.57 1.54 -11.17
N GLU A 187 6.48 2.02 -12.02
CA GLU A 187 6.90 1.29 -13.22
C GLU A 187 7.65 0.00 -12.91
N GLY A 188 8.29 -0.08 -11.74
CA GLY A 188 8.99 -1.26 -11.26
C GLY A 188 8.11 -2.23 -10.46
N ALA A 189 6.84 -1.89 -10.19
CA ALA A 189 5.97 -2.77 -9.40
C ALA A 189 5.42 -3.92 -10.24
N ALA A 190 5.30 -5.09 -9.62
CA ALA A 190 4.65 -6.27 -10.18
C ALA A 190 3.27 -5.98 -10.79
N SER A 191 2.50 -5.13 -10.10
CA SER A 191 1.19 -4.67 -10.55
C SER A 191 1.20 -3.89 -11.85
N SER A 192 2.22 -3.04 -12.09
CA SER A 192 2.36 -2.30 -13.34
C SER A 192 2.67 -3.24 -14.50
N LEU A 193 3.54 -4.22 -14.29
CA LEU A 193 3.89 -5.24 -15.28
C LEU A 193 2.65 -6.08 -15.65
N LEU A 194 1.92 -6.58 -14.64
CA LEU A 194 0.70 -7.37 -14.85
C LEU A 194 -0.45 -6.58 -15.47
N ALA A 195 -0.64 -5.31 -15.07
CA ALA A 195 -1.76 -4.49 -15.53
C ALA A 195 -1.74 -4.19 -17.04
N LYS A 196 -0.59 -4.35 -17.72
CA LYS A 196 -0.49 -4.25 -19.18
C LYS A 196 -1.26 -5.34 -19.92
N HIS A 197 -1.56 -6.46 -19.23
CA HIS A 197 -2.11 -7.64 -19.85
C HIS A 197 -3.50 -7.97 -19.27
N THR A 198 -4.42 -8.38 -20.15
CA THR A 198 -5.70 -8.98 -19.71
C THR A 198 -5.53 -10.46 -19.37
N ARG A 199 -4.63 -11.14 -20.08
CA ARG A 199 -4.26 -12.55 -19.88
C ARG A 199 -2.77 -12.72 -20.18
N ILE A 200 -2.12 -13.59 -19.42
CA ILE A 200 -0.70 -13.92 -19.57
C ILE A 200 -0.49 -15.43 -19.67
N THR A 201 0.69 -15.80 -20.16
CA THR A 201 1.28 -17.12 -19.97
C THR A 201 2.41 -16.98 -18.96
N VAL A 202 2.38 -17.78 -17.90
CA VAL A 202 3.54 -18.04 -17.05
C VAL A 202 4.35 -19.12 -17.75
N TYR A 203 5.53 -18.75 -18.25
CA TYR A 203 6.43 -19.66 -18.96
C TYR A 203 7.09 -20.63 -18.00
N GLU A 204 7.61 -20.11 -16.89
CA GLU A 204 8.24 -20.86 -15.82
C GLU A 204 8.00 -20.13 -14.50
N ALA A 205 7.71 -20.87 -13.43
CA ALA A 205 7.67 -20.38 -12.06
C ALA A 205 7.76 -21.56 -11.09
N GLU A 206 8.26 -21.34 -9.88
CA GLU A 206 8.32 -22.35 -8.82
C GLU A 206 7.20 -22.17 -7.80
N ILE A 207 6.54 -23.26 -7.41
CA ILE A 207 5.52 -23.23 -6.35
C ILE A 207 6.19 -23.10 -4.97
N THR A 208 5.82 -22.08 -4.20
CA THR A 208 6.35 -21.83 -2.84
C THR A 208 5.34 -22.10 -1.74
N ASP A 209 4.05 -21.97 -2.04
CA ASP A 209 2.98 -22.18 -1.07
C ASP A 209 1.67 -22.58 -1.75
N ILE A 210 0.86 -23.37 -1.06
CA ILE A 210 -0.44 -23.85 -1.54
C ILE A 210 -1.44 -23.80 -0.39
N GLU A 211 -2.46 -22.96 -0.53
CA GLU A 211 -3.57 -22.87 0.41
C GLU A 211 -4.86 -23.39 -0.23
N GLU A 212 -5.51 -24.37 0.42
CA GLU A 212 -6.88 -24.77 0.09
C GLU A 212 -7.88 -23.77 0.68
N LYS A 213 -8.88 -23.38 -0.12
CA LYS A 213 -9.96 -22.47 0.26
C LYS A 213 -11.30 -23.02 -0.20
N GLU A 214 -12.32 -22.76 0.61
CA GLU A 214 -13.71 -23.02 0.27
C GLU A 214 -14.46 -21.68 0.13
N ASP A 215 -15.38 -21.62 -0.84
CA ASP A 215 -16.31 -20.51 -1.04
C ASP A 215 -17.73 -21.07 -1.05
N ASP A 216 -18.55 -20.71 -0.06
CA ASP A 216 -19.98 -21.03 -0.03
C ASP A 216 -20.77 -19.88 -0.62
N PHE A 217 -21.35 -20.11 -1.80
CA PHE A 217 -22.28 -19.19 -2.41
C PHE A 217 -23.66 -19.82 -2.56
N GLN A 218 -24.61 -19.35 -1.74
CA GLN A 218 -26.01 -19.80 -1.73
C GLN A 218 -26.16 -21.32 -1.53
N GLY A 219 -25.30 -21.93 -0.70
CA GLY A 219 -25.32 -23.36 -0.41
C GLY A 219 -24.52 -24.22 -1.40
N ASN A 220 -23.88 -23.60 -2.40
CA ASN A 220 -22.92 -24.29 -3.26
C ASN A 220 -21.50 -24.02 -2.76
N VAL A 221 -20.91 -25.02 -2.11
CA VAL A 221 -19.51 -24.98 -1.68
C VAL A 221 -18.61 -25.28 -2.88
N THR A 222 -17.71 -24.36 -3.20
CA THR A 222 -16.70 -24.53 -4.24
C THR A 222 -15.31 -24.50 -3.62
N THR A 223 -14.55 -25.58 -3.79
CA THR A 223 -13.16 -25.66 -3.36
C THR A 223 -12.23 -25.12 -4.45
N TYR A 224 -11.24 -24.32 -4.04
CA TYR A 224 -10.19 -23.81 -4.92
C TYR A 224 -8.87 -23.68 -4.17
N TYR A 225 -7.79 -23.61 -4.93
CA TYR A 225 -6.43 -23.55 -4.41
C TYR A 225 -5.81 -22.22 -4.78
N LEU A 226 -5.27 -21.52 -3.76
CA LEU A 226 -4.39 -20.39 -3.95
C LEU A 226 -2.96 -20.91 -3.94
N ILE A 227 -2.27 -20.77 -5.05
CA ILE A 227 -0.89 -21.23 -5.22
C ILE A 227 -0.02 -19.98 -5.33
N THR A 228 0.98 -19.85 -4.46
CA THR A 228 1.98 -18.80 -4.53
C THR A 228 3.15 -19.29 -5.35
N LEU A 229 3.56 -18.48 -6.31
CA LEU A 229 4.68 -18.73 -7.21
C LEU A 229 5.81 -17.76 -6.92
N LYS A 230 7.06 -18.18 -7.17
CA LYS A 230 8.24 -17.31 -7.23
C LYS A 230 9.01 -17.46 -8.54
N ASP A 231 9.97 -16.55 -8.76
CA ASP A 231 10.90 -16.58 -9.90
C ASP A 231 10.14 -16.73 -11.24
N ILE A 232 9.13 -15.87 -11.43
CA ILE A 232 8.16 -16.01 -12.52
C ILE A 232 8.69 -15.36 -13.79
N GLU A 233 8.81 -16.14 -14.85
CA GLU A 233 8.93 -15.65 -16.23
C GLU A 233 7.55 -15.64 -16.88
N PHE A 234 7.10 -14.50 -17.38
CA PHE A 234 5.80 -14.39 -18.02
C PHE A 234 5.79 -13.46 -19.23
N GLY A 235 4.71 -13.54 -20.02
CA GLY A 235 4.49 -12.63 -21.14
C GLY A 235 3.05 -12.71 -21.65
N PRO A 236 2.76 -12.09 -22.81
CA PRO A 236 1.46 -12.18 -23.45
C PRO A 236 0.99 -13.63 -23.59
N GLN A 237 -0.31 -13.86 -23.45
CA GLN A 237 -0.85 -15.22 -23.56
C GLN A 237 -0.53 -15.82 -24.94
N LEU A 238 0.18 -16.95 -24.94
CA LEU A 238 0.48 -17.70 -26.15
C LEU A 238 -0.78 -18.40 -26.68
N LYS A 239 -1.09 -18.20 -27.97
CA LYS A 239 -2.09 -19.03 -28.67
C LYS A 239 -1.44 -20.22 -29.34
N LYS A 240 -0.20 -20.08 -29.80
CA LYS A 240 0.64 -21.12 -30.41
C LYS A 240 2.08 -20.99 -29.91
N LYS A 241 2.86 -22.08 -29.96
CA LYS A 241 4.29 -22.07 -29.58
C LYS A 241 5.12 -21.07 -30.39
N SER A 242 4.77 -20.84 -31.65
CA SER A 242 5.42 -19.87 -32.53
C SER A 242 5.25 -18.41 -32.10
N ASP A 243 4.29 -18.12 -31.21
CA ASP A 243 4.03 -16.76 -30.74
C ASP A 243 5.00 -16.36 -29.61
N TYR A 244 5.82 -17.30 -29.13
CA TYR A 244 6.81 -17.04 -28.10
C TYR A 244 7.93 -16.15 -28.64
N ARG A 245 8.19 -15.06 -27.92
CA ARG A 245 9.23 -14.08 -28.21
C ARG A 245 9.99 -13.79 -26.94
N LYS A 246 11.32 -13.89 -26.99
CA LYS A 246 12.17 -13.72 -25.81
C LYS A 246 12.16 -12.28 -25.31
N GLU A 247 11.99 -11.35 -26.23
CA GLU A 247 11.87 -9.91 -25.97
C GLU A 247 10.58 -9.51 -25.23
N ASP A 248 9.54 -10.35 -25.25
CA ASP A 248 8.27 -10.09 -24.57
C ASP A 248 8.23 -10.65 -23.13
N ILE A 249 9.34 -11.22 -22.66
CA ILE A 249 9.43 -11.83 -21.32
C ILE A 249 9.66 -10.75 -20.27
N GLU A 250 8.77 -10.73 -19.29
CA GLU A 250 8.86 -9.95 -18.08
C GLU A 250 9.07 -10.91 -16.87
N ASN A 251 9.70 -10.41 -15.82
CA ASN A 251 10.00 -11.19 -14.61
C ASN A 251 9.23 -10.64 -13.40
N LEU A 252 8.80 -11.53 -12.50
CA LEU A 252 8.19 -11.18 -11.22
C LEU A 252 8.77 -12.04 -10.11
N ASP A 253 8.96 -11.43 -8.93
CA ASP A 253 9.44 -12.14 -7.75
C ASP A 253 8.37 -13.06 -7.16
N GLU A 254 7.13 -12.59 -7.10
CA GLU A 254 6.00 -13.35 -6.55
C GLU A 254 4.72 -13.13 -7.36
N LEU A 255 3.92 -14.20 -7.52
CA LEU A 255 2.59 -14.14 -8.12
C LEU A 255 1.67 -15.20 -7.54
N LYS A 256 0.46 -14.80 -7.13
CA LYS A 256 -0.58 -15.75 -6.71
C LYS A 256 -1.44 -16.17 -7.89
N ILE A 257 -1.79 -17.45 -7.95
CA ILE A 257 -2.73 -18.00 -8.92
C ILE A 257 -3.87 -18.73 -8.21
N ARG A 258 -5.11 -18.59 -8.71
CA ARG A 258 -6.29 -19.34 -8.27
C ARG A 258 -6.55 -20.50 -9.24
N ALA A 259 -6.26 -21.71 -8.80
CA ALA A 259 -6.58 -22.93 -9.52
C ALA A 259 -7.88 -23.55 -8.98
N SER A 260 -8.75 -24.02 -9.88
CA SER A 260 -9.91 -24.83 -9.47
C SER A 260 -9.48 -26.21 -9.01
N GLU A 261 -10.28 -26.86 -8.18
CA GLU A 261 -10.09 -28.26 -7.78
C GLU A 261 -9.92 -29.21 -8.99
N ASN A 262 -10.64 -29.00 -10.09
CA ASN A 262 -10.46 -29.83 -11.30
C ASN A 262 -9.08 -29.68 -11.97
N LEU A 263 -8.38 -28.58 -11.70
CA LEU A 263 -7.11 -28.24 -12.34
C LEU A 263 -5.91 -28.58 -11.44
N TYR A 264 -6.09 -28.50 -10.12
CA TYR A 264 -5.06 -28.79 -9.13
C TYR A 264 -5.37 -30.11 -8.40
N SER A 265 -4.34 -30.91 -8.12
CA SER A 265 -4.43 -32.06 -7.23
C SER A 265 -3.09 -32.18 -6.50
N SER A 266 -3.12 -32.45 -5.20
CA SER A 266 -1.92 -32.61 -4.35
C SER A 266 -0.99 -33.72 -4.83
N ASP A 267 -1.53 -34.75 -5.50
CA ASP A 267 -0.73 -35.82 -6.08
C ASP A 267 0.01 -35.37 -7.35
N LYS A 268 -0.44 -34.27 -7.96
CA LYS A 268 0.11 -33.72 -9.20
C LYS A 268 1.05 -32.55 -8.98
N PHE A 269 0.88 -31.75 -7.93
CA PHE A 269 1.66 -30.54 -7.68
C PHE A 269 2.03 -30.41 -6.20
N GLN A 270 3.27 -30.05 -5.93
CA GLN A 270 3.90 -29.96 -4.62
C GLN A 270 4.80 -28.72 -4.56
N LEU A 271 5.20 -28.34 -3.34
CA LEU A 271 6.15 -27.25 -3.13
C LEU A 271 7.48 -27.56 -3.83
N GLY A 272 8.08 -26.54 -4.46
CA GLY A 272 9.31 -26.65 -5.25
C GLY A 272 9.12 -27.12 -6.69
N ASP A 273 7.92 -27.53 -7.08
CA ASP A 273 7.65 -27.89 -8.48
C ASP A 273 7.69 -26.65 -9.38
N LYS A 274 8.35 -26.81 -10.54
CA LYS A 274 8.32 -25.81 -11.61
C LYS A 274 7.11 -26.03 -12.52
N ILE A 275 6.40 -24.95 -12.84
CA ILE A 275 5.16 -25.00 -13.59
C ILE A 275 5.08 -23.99 -14.74
N THR A 276 4.16 -24.26 -15.66
CA THR A 276 3.65 -23.31 -16.65
C THR A 276 2.13 -23.28 -16.59
N CYS A 277 1.53 -22.11 -16.85
CA CYS A 277 0.07 -21.99 -16.98
C CYS A 277 -0.33 -20.75 -17.78
N ASN A 278 -1.60 -20.70 -18.19
CA ASN A 278 -2.22 -19.48 -18.70
C ASN A 278 -3.23 -18.96 -17.69
N GLY A 279 -3.33 -17.64 -17.51
CA GLY A 279 -4.28 -17.05 -16.58
C GLY A 279 -4.78 -15.68 -17.02
N GLY A 280 -5.96 -15.30 -16.54
CA GLY A 280 -6.42 -13.91 -16.64
C GLY A 280 -5.86 -13.10 -15.49
N VAL A 281 -5.30 -11.94 -15.79
CA VAL A 281 -4.82 -11.00 -14.77
C VAL A 281 -6.04 -10.34 -14.14
N ASN A 282 -6.17 -10.44 -12.82
CA ASN A 282 -7.28 -9.86 -12.08
C ASN A 282 -6.74 -9.21 -10.81
N LYS A 283 -7.21 -7.99 -10.50
CA LYS A 283 -7.00 -7.37 -9.19
C LYS A 283 -8.02 -7.93 -8.22
N ASP A 284 -7.57 -8.79 -7.32
CA ASP A 284 -8.32 -9.20 -6.15
C ASP A 284 -8.32 -8.10 -5.10
N ARG A 285 -9.40 -8.02 -4.31
CA ARG A 285 -9.57 -6.96 -3.32
C ARG A 285 -8.65 -7.12 -2.11
N PHE A 286 -8.26 -8.35 -1.79
CA PHE A 286 -7.48 -8.66 -0.59
C PHE A 286 -6.07 -9.12 -0.89
N LEU A 287 -5.88 -9.76 -2.05
CA LEU A 287 -4.63 -10.40 -2.43
C LEU A 287 -3.86 -9.64 -3.52
N GLY A 288 -4.35 -8.45 -3.93
CA GLY A 288 -3.75 -7.67 -5.00
C GLY A 288 -3.89 -8.33 -6.37
N PHE A 289 -2.93 -8.14 -7.26
CA PHE A 289 -2.96 -8.77 -8.58
C PHE A 289 -2.68 -10.26 -8.49
N MET A 290 -3.53 -11.06 -9.16
CA MET A 290 -3.39 -12.51 -9.20
C MET A 290 -3.91 -13.06 -10.54
N LEU A 291 -3.57 -14.31 -10.84
CA LEU A 291 -4.18 -15.01 -11.97
C LEU A 291 -5.45 -15.74 -11.53
N LYS A 292 -6.56 -15.44 -12.22
CA LYS A 292 -7.81 -16.20 -12.14
C LYS A 292 -8.12 -16.84 -13.48
N ARG A 293 -9.04 -17.80 -13.49
CA ARG A 293 -9.38 -18.60 -14.71
C ARG A 293 -8.11 -19.22 -15.30
N VAL A 294 -7.32 -19.84 -14.43
CA VAL A 294 -6.08 -20.53 -14.78
C VAL A 294 -6.44 -21.73 -15.66
N THR A 295 -5.65 -21.97 -16.69
CA THR A 295 -5.83 -23.06 -17.66
C THR A 295 -4.47 -23.59 -18.09
N GLY A 296 -4.41 -24.87 -18.45
CA GLY A 296 -3.18 -25.48 -18.94
C GLY A 296 -2.05 -25.53 -17.89
N LEU A 297 -2.40 -25.56 -16.60
CA LEU A 297 -1.45 -25.75 -15.50
C LEU A 297 -0.74 -27.10 -15.65
N LYS A 298 0.58 -27.08 -15.78
CA LYS A 298 1.42 -28.26 -16.02
C LYS A 298 2.77 -28.09 -15.34
N LYS A 299 3.38 -29.21 -14.94
CA LYS A 299 4.78 -29.30 -14.54
C LYS A 299 5.70 -29.16 -15.75
N LEU A 300 6.87 -28.56 -15.53
CA LEU A 300 7.96 -28.46 -16.50
C LEU A 300 9.00 -29.57 -16.29
#